data_AF-A0A9E2YTT6-F1
#
_entry.id   AF-A0A9E2YTT6-F1
#
_cell.length_a   1.000
_cell.length_b   1.000
_cell.length_c   1.000
_cell.angle_alpha   90.00
_cell.angle_beta   90.00
_cell.angle_gamma   90.00
#
_symmetry.space_group_name_H-M   'P 1'
#
loop_
_entity.id
_entity.type
_entity.pdbx_description
1 polymer ?
#
loop_
_entity_poly.entity_id
_entity_poly.type
_entity_poly.pdbx_seq_one_letter_code
_entity_poly.pdbx_strand_id
1 'polypeptide(L)'
;MIAVHDFPAFFRACWGYDPFPWEESLARSVSDGRWPGALSLPTSAGKTAVIDIAIFAFACRIPNAARRIFFVVDRRVVVDEATDRAREIADALRDPEAYLQRRWPHRPDEEQAKSREILQRVAQSLLTAGGTDTPLVVAGLRGGILHDDAWCRHPAQPAVCCTTVDQLGSRMLFRGYTVRSPRSWPIHAGLVANDALIVVDEAHCSTPF
;
A
#
# COMPACT_ATOMS: atom_id res chain seq x y z
N MET A 1 -8.78 -14.18 13.64
CA MET A 1 -8.27 -12.80 13.68
C MET A 1 -6.85 -12.82 13.11
N ILE A 2 -6.46 -11.90 12.23
CA ILE A 2 -5.06 -11.80 11.74
C ILE A 2 -4.23 -11.00 12.73
N ALA A 3 -2.99 -11.42 12.93
CA ALA A 3 -2.08 -10.79 13.89
C ALA A 3 -0.73 -10.47 13.22
N VAL A 4 0.08 -9.60 13.84
CA VAL A 4 1.35 -9.16 13.27
C VAL A 4 2.32 -10.31 12.95
N HIS A 5 2.30 -11.39 13.74
CA HIS A 5 3.16 -12.56 13.51
C HIS A 5 2.76 -13.38 12.28
N ASP A 6 1.57 -13.14 11.71
CA ASP A 6 1.15 -13.72 10.44
C ASP A 6 1.78 -12.96 9.24
N PHE A 7 2.50 -11.85 9.46
CA PHE A 7 3.11 -11.04 8.38
C PHE A 7 4.06 -11.84 7.47
N PRO A 8 4.98 -12.68 7.98
CA PRO A 8 5.84 -13.48 7.09
C PRO A 8 5.04 -14.45 6.22
N ALA A 9 3.95 -15.02 6.73
CA ALA A 9 3.07 -15.89 5.95
C ALA A 9 2.35 -15.12 4.84
N PHE A 10 1.83 -13.92 5.15
CA PHE A 10 1.23 -13.02 4.16
C PHE A 10 2.25 -12.62 3.08
N PHE A 11 3.45 -12.21 3.49
CA PHE A 11 4.51 -11.81 2.58
C PHE A 11 4.93 -12.95 1.66
N ARG A 12 5.13 -14.16 2.20
CA ARG A 12 5.47 -15.36 1.43
C ARG A 12 4.33 -15.79 0.49
N ALA A 13 3.07 -15.55 0.86
CA ALA A 13 1.92 -15.80 -0.01
C ALA A 13 1.95 -14.89 -1.25
N CYS A 14 2.26 -13.60 -1.08
CA CYS A 14 2.42 -12.66 -2.18
C CYS A 14 3.68 -12.94 -3.03
N TRP A 15 4.84 -13.18 -2.40
CA TRP A 15 6.12 -13.08 -3.12
C TRP A 15 6.85 -14.40 -3.34
N GLY A 16 6.45 -15.48 -2.68
CA GLY A 16 7.10 -16.79 -2.83
C GLY A 16 8.36 -16.99 -1.99
N TYR A 17 8.85 -15.95 -1.31
CA TYR A 17 10.04 -15.97 -0.46
C TYR A 17 9.78 -15.28 0.89
N ASP A 18 10.70 -15.45 1.83
CA ASP A 18 10.61 -14.88 3.18
C ASP A 18 10.97 -13.39 3.22
N PRO A 19 10.31 -12.61 4.10
CA PRO A 19 10.68 -11.22 4.30
C PRO A 19 12.10 -11.10 4.86
N PHE A 20 12.75 -9.97 4.58
CA PHE A 20 14.00 -9.64 5.23
C PHE A 20 13.81 -9.37 6.73
N PRO A 21 14.85 -9.57 7.56
CA PRO A 21 14.75 -9.31 9.00
C PRO A 21 14.29 -7.90 9.37
N TRP A 22 14.64 -6.90 8.56
CA TRP A 22 14.23 -5.51 8.79
C TRP A 22 12.73 -5.31 8.50
N GLU A 23 12.17 -6.02 7.52
CA GLU A 23 10.74 -5.96 7.15
C GLU A 23 9.90 -6.52 8.29
N GLU A 24 10.29 -7.67 8.85
CA GLU A 24 9.63 -8.23 10.03
C GLU A 24 9.78 -7.34 11.26
N SER A 25 10.98 -6.78 11.47
CA SER A 25 11.22 -5.86 12.59
C SER A 25 10.35 -4.61 12.48
N LEU A 26 10.20 -4.08 11.27
CA LEU A 26 9.32 -2.94 11.01
C LEU A 26 7.85 -3.32 11.22
N ALA A 27 7.40 -4.48 10.72
CA ALA A 27 6.04 -4.96 10.96
C ALA A 27 5.72 -5.07 12.46
N ARG A 28 6.64 -5.61 13.26
CA ARG A 28 6.54 -5.67 14.73
C ARG A 28 6.50 -4.27 15.37
N SER A 29 7.38 -3.36 14.96
CA SER A 29 7.37 -1.97 15.46
C SER A 29 6.03 -1.27 15.15
N VAL A 30 5.53 -1.45 13.93
CA VAL A 30 4.27 -0.86 13.48
C VAL A 30 3.10 -1.42 14.28
N SER A 31 3.10 -2.71 14.65
CA SER A 31 2.03 -3.27 15.51
C SER A 31 1.95 -2.65 16.89
N ASP A 32 3.04 -2.06 17.38
CA ASP A 32 3.05 -1.28 18.62
C ASP A 32 2.65 0.20 18.38
N GLY A 33 2.16 0.54 17.18
CA GLY A 33 1.82 1.90 16.77
C GLY A 33 3.03 2.78 16.45
N ARG A 34 4.22 2.20 16.27
CA ARG A 34 5.47 2.94 16.06
C ARG A 34 5.95 2.85 14.62
N TRP A 35 5.62 3.88 13.84
CA TRP A 35 6.28 4.16 12.57
C TRP A 35 7.59 4.94 12.82
N PRO A 36 8.74 4.48 12.32
CA PRO A 36 9.98 5.24 12.45
C PRO A 36 9.92 6.50 11.59
N GLY A 37 10.54 7.58 12.06
CA GLY A 37 10.64 8.84 11.30
C GLY A 37 11.54 8.74 10.06
N ALA A 38 12.46 7.77 10.01
CA ALA A 38 13.30 7.49 8.86
C ALA A 38 13.67 5.99 8.79
N LEU A 39 13.78 5.46 7.59
CA LEU A 39 14.27 4.11 7.31
C LEU A 39 15.58 4.20 6.51
N SER A 40 16.71 4.10 7.22
CA SER A 40 18.05 4.13 6.61
C SER A 40 18.45 2.74 6.14
N LEU A 41 17.98 2.37 4.94
CA LEU A 41 18.27 1.09 4.30
C LEU A 41 19.13 1.31 3.05
N PRO A 42 20.05 0.39 2.73
CA PRO A 42 20.81 0.47 1.48
C PRO A 42 19.87 0.38 0.27
N THR A 43 20.33 0.90 -0.87
CA THR A 43 19.66 0.66 -2.15
C THR A 43 19.54 -0.84 -2.41
N SER A 44 18.44 -1.25 -3.05
CA SER A 44 18.10 -2.66 -3.31
C SER A 44 17.76 -3.50 -2.07
N ALA A 45 17.56 -2.91 -0.90
CA ALA A 45 17.10 -3.61 0.31
C ALA A 45 15.61 -3.99 0.32
N GLY A 46 14.87 -3.71 -0.77
CA GLY A 46 13.43 -3.98 -0.84
C GLY A 46 12.55 -2.93 -0.14
N LYS A 47 12.96 -1.65 -0.07
CA LYS A 47 12.24 -0.56 0.64
C LYS A 47 10.74 -0.48 0.31
N THR A 48 10.35 -0.85 -0.90
CA THR A 48 8.95 -0.90 -1.35
C THR A 48 8.08 -1.86 -0.52
N ALA A 49 8.68 -2.80 0.23
CA ALA A 49 7.98 -3.67 1.18
C ALA A 49 7.27 -2.92 2.32
N VAL A 50 7.58 -1.64 2.52
CA VAL A 50 6.81 -0.77 3.41
C VAL A 50 5.32 -0.73 3.02
N ILE A 51 5.00 -0.85 1.73
CA ILE A 51 3.62 -0.93 1.24
C ILE A 51 2.91 -2.15 1.85
N ASP A 52 3.55 -3.33 1.79
CA ASP A 52 3.03 -4.58 2.33
C ASP A 52 2.78 -4.48 3.83
N ILE A 53 3.75 -3.92 4.56
CA ILE A 53 3.68 -3.75 6.01
C ILE A 53 2.53 -2.82 6.38
N ALA A 54 2.35 -1.71 5.65
CA ALA A 54 1.28 -0.76 5.92
C ALA A 54 -0.11 -1.36 5.63
N ILE A 55 -0.28 -2.08 4.51
CA ILE A 55 -1.53 -2.79 4.20
C ILE A 55 -1.84 -3.81 5.29
N PHE A 56 -0.84 -4.59 5.68
CA PHE A 56 -1.00 -5.65 6.67
C PHE A 56 -1.31 -5.10 8.07
N ALA A 57 -0.68 -3.99 8.47
CA ALA A 57 -0.96 -3.30 9.73
C ALA A 57 -2.41 -2.79 9.77
N PHE A 58 -2.89 -2.20 8.68
CA PHE A 58 -4.28 -1.76 8.58
C PHE A 58 -5.24 -2.95 8.63
N ALA A 59 -4.93 -4.05 7.95
CA ALA A 59 -5.71 -5.29 8.01
C ALA A 59 -5.75 -5.87 9.43
N CYS A 60 -4.65 -5.82 10.18
CA CYS A 60 -4.59 -6.25 11.58
C CYS A 60 -5.35 -5.33 12.56
N ARG A 61 -5.94 -4.24 12.07
CA ARG A 61 -6.61 -3.21 12.89
C ARG A 61 -5.70 -2.63 13.97
N ILE A 62 -4.41 -2.48 13.63
CA ILE A 62 -3.45 -1.84 14.53
C ILE A 62 -3.90 -0.39 14.79
N PRO A 63 -3.88 0.09 16.05
CA PRO A 63 -4.20 1.48 16.36
C PRO A 63 -3.36 2.44 15.51
N ASN A 64 -4.00 3.46 14.95
CA ASN A 64 -3.37 4.46 14.07
C ASN A 64 -2.79 3.92 12.76
N ALA A 65 -3.06 2.66 12.38
CA ALA A 65 -2.78 2.21 11.02
C ALA A 65 -3.64 3.01 10.04
N ALA A 66 -2.99 3.66 9.09
CA ALA A 66 -3.68 4.50 8.14
C ALA A 66 -4.44 3.66 7.11
N ARG A 67 -5.67 4.08 6.81
CA ARG A 67 -6.47 3.49 5.73
C ARG A 67 -5.89 3.75 4.35
N ARG A 68 -5.24 4.89 4.16
CA ARG A 68 -4.66 5.28 2.87
C ARG A 68 -3.16 5.44 2.98
N ILE A 69 -2.45 4.80 2.07
CA ILE A 69 -0.99 4.79 2.02
C ILE A 69 -0.59 5.58 0.79
N PHE A 70 0.17 6.65 0.98
CA PHE A 70 0.80 7.40 -0.09
C PHE A 70 2.27 7.04 -0.14
N PHE A 71 2.66 6.25 -1.15
CA PHE A 71 4.06 5.94 -1.41
C PHE A 71 4.59 6.97 -2.41
N VAL A 72 5.40 7.90 -1.91
CA VAL A 72 5.87 9.07 -2.63
C VAL A 72 7.28 8.81 -3.12
N VAL A 73 7.51 8.97 -4.42
CA VAL A 73 8.82 8.83 -5.05
C VAL A 73 9.17 10.10 -5.80
N ASP A 74 10.44 10.45 -5.81
CA ASP A 74 10.92 11.65 -6.52
C ASP A 74 10.94 11.44 -8.05
N ARG A 75 11.10 10.19 -8.51
CA ARG A 75 11.26 9.85 -9.94
C ARG A 75 10.03 9.16 -10.51
N ARG A 76 9.57 9.65 -11.67
CA ARG A 76 8.36 9.16 -12.36
C ARG A 76 8.38 7.66 -12.70
N VAL A 77 9.54 7.11 -13.09
CA VAL A 77 9.67 5.69 -13.45
C VAL A 77 9.44 4.78 -12.24
N VAL A 78 9.84 5.22 -11.05
CA VAL A 78 9.72 4.45 -9.81
C VAL A 78 8.26 4.38 -9.33
N VAL A 79 7.41 5.34 -9.75
CA VAL A 79 5.97 5.31 -9.44
C VAL A 79 5.34 4.05 -10.02
N ASP A 80 5.71 3.68 -11.25
CA ASP A 80 5.11 2.54 -11.95
C ASP A 80 5.48 1.23 -11.24
N GLU A 81 6.74 1.04 -10.86
CA GLU A 81 7.19 -0.14 -10.11
C GLU A 81 6.49 -0.29 -8.76
N ALA A 82 6.39 0.79 -7.98
CA ALA A 82 5.67 0.78 -6.71
C ALA A 82 4.17 0.51 -6.91
N THR A 83 3.58 1.08 -7.98
CA THR A 83 2.18 0.84 -8.34
C THR A 83 1.94 -0.62 -8.70
N ASP A 84 2.83 -1.22 -9.48
CA ASP A 84 2.72 -2.61 -9.92
C ASP A 84 2.86 -3.57 -8.74
N ARG A 85 3.78 -3.29 -7.79
CA ARG A 85 3.85 -4.03 -6.52
C ARG A 85 2.52 -3.97 -5.77
N ALA A 86 1.95 -2.76 -5.61
CA ALA A 86 0.68 -2.59 -4.92
C ALA A 86 -0.48 -3.30 -5.65
N ARG A 87 -0.49 -3.29 -6.99
CA ARG A 87 -1.47 -4.01 -7.81
C ARG A 87 -1.38 -5.53 -7.62
N GLU A 88 -0.17 -6.09 -7.60
CA GLU A 88 -0.01 -7.53 -7.34
C GLU A 88 -0.56 -7.92 -5.98
N ILE A 89 -0.40 -7.09 -4.94
CA ILE A 89 -1.03 -7.31 -3.63
C ILE A 89 -2.55 -7.21 -3.74
N ALA A 90 -3.08 -6.19 -4.44
CA ALA A 90 -4.52 -6.01 -4.61
C ALA A 90 -5.16 -7.19 -5.36
N ASP A 91 -4.49 -7.73 -6.38
CA ASP A 91 -4.94 -8.90 -7.13
C ASP A 91 -4.91 -10.16 -6.24
N ALA A 92 -3.85 -10.34 -5.45
CA ALA A 92 -3.75 -11.42 -4.48
C ALA A 92 -4.88 -11.42 -3.44
N LEU A 93 -5.35 -10.23 -3.07
CA LEU A 93 -6.44 -10.06 -2.12
C LEU A 93 -7.83 -10.16 -2.76
N ARG A 94 -7.96 -9.77 -4.03
CA ARG A 94 -9.23 -9.79 -4.77
C ARG A 94 -9.64 -11.21 -5.14
N ASP A 95 -8.72 -11.99 -5.70
CA ASP A 95 -8.95 -13.39 -6.06
C ASP A 95 -7.72 -14.22 -5.71
N PRO A 96 -7.61 -14.66 -4.44
CA PRO A 96 -6.46 -15.44 -3.98
C PRO A 96 -6.23 -16.72 -4.78
N GLU A 97 -7.28 -17.38 -5.26
CA GLU A 97 -7.18 -18.63 -6.00
C GLU A 97 -6.58 -18.38 -7.39
N ALA A 98 -7.18 -17.48 -8.17
CA ALA A 98 -6.68 -17.15 -9.51
C ALA A 98 -5.28 -16.53 -9.44
N TYR A 99 -5.00 -15.72 -8.42
CA TYR A 99 -3.69 -15.13 -8.19
C TYR A 99 -2.61 -16.21 -7.97
N LEU A 100 -2.84 -17.14 -7.03
CA LEU A 100 -1.86 -18.18 -6.70
C LEU A 100 -1.62 -19.11 -7.89
N GLN A 101 -2.68 -19.48 -8.63
CA GLN A 101 -2.55 -20.28 -9.86
C GLN A 101 -1.75 -19.56 -10.94
N ARG A 102 -1.97 -18.25 -11.13
CA ARG A 102 -1.23 -17.44 -12.11
C ARG A 102 0.23 -17.25 -11.72
N ARG A 103 0.47 -16.90 -10.45
CA ARG A 103 1.77 -16.44 -9.97
C ARG A 103 2.68 -17.59 -9.57
N TRP A 104 2.11 -18.63 -8.96
CA TRP A 104 2.82 -19.76 -8.32
C TRP A 104 2.22 -21.14 -8.71
N PRO A 105 2.08 -21.47 -10.01
CA PRO A 105 1.37 -22.68 -10.47
C PRO A 105 1.96 -24.00 -9.99
N HIS A 106 3.26 -24.01 -9.62
CA HIS A 106 3.99 -25.22 -9.20
C HIS A 106 4.19 -25.30 -7.68
N ARG A 107 3.56 -24.42 -6.90
CA ARG A 107 3.65 -24.46 -5.43
C ARG A 107 2.92 -25.70 -4.90
N PRO A 108 3.45 -26.43 -3.90
CA PRO A 108 2.76 -27.58 -3.33
C PRO A 108 1.36 -27.23 -2.81
N ASP A 109 0.39 -28.13 -2.98
CA ASP A 109 -1.02 -27.88 -2.63
C ASP A 109 -1.20 -27.44 -1.17
N GLU A 110 -0.44 -28.02 -0.24
CA GLU A 110 -0.47 -27.64 1.18
C GLU A 110 -0.02 -26.18 1.40
N GLU A 111 1.00 -25.72 0.67
CA GLU A 111 1.47 -24.34 0.75
C GLU A 111 0.50 -23.38 0.04
N GLN A 112 -0.10 -23.81 -1.07
CA GLN A 112 -1.15 -23.04 -1.73
C GLN A 112 -2.35 -22.84 -0.82
N ALA A 113 -2.79 -23.90 -0.12
CA ALA A 113 -3.90 -23.82 0.84
C ALA A 113 -3.61 -22.83 1.97
N LYS A 114 -2.40 -22.88 2.56
CA LYS A 114 -1.97 -21.93 3.61
C LYS A 114 -1.90 -20.49 3.08
N SER A 115 -1.33 -20.30 1.89
CA SER A 115 -1.22 -18.98 1.24
C SER A 115 -2.61 -18.39 0.94
N ARG A 116 -3.54 -19.23 0.45
CA ARG A 116 -4.91 -18.83 0.19
C ARG A 116 -5.63 -18.42 1.47
N GLU A 117 -5.48 -19.20 2.54
CA GLU A 117 -6.11 -18.90 3.83
C GLU A 117 -5.67 -17.53 4.37
N ILE A 118 -4.36 -17.24 4.37
CA ILE A 118 -3.88 -15.94 4.89
C ILE A 118 -4.34 -14.77 4.01
N LEU A 119 -4.30 -14.91 2.68
CA LEU A 119 -4.79 -13.89 1.76
C LEU A 119 -6.28 -13.63 1.94
N GLN A 120 -7.11 -14.67 2.08
CA GLN A 120 -8.55 -14.55 2.33
C GLN A 120 -8.83 -13.86 3.68
N ARG A 121 -8.08 -14.19 4.73
CA ARG A 121 -8.22 -13.55 6.05
C ARG A 121 -7.87 -12.06 5.99
N VAL A 122 -6.79 -11.69 5.28
CA VAL A 122 -6.40 -10.28 5.08
C VAL A 122 -7.46 -9.56 4.25
N ALA A 123 -7.89 -10.14 3.12
CA ALA A 123 -8.92 -9.56 2.26
C ALA A 123 -10.23 -9.33 3.01
N GLN A 124 -10.70 -10.31 3.79
CA GLN A 124 -11.91 -10.18 4.60
C GLN A 124 -11.79 -9.07 5.64
N SER A 125 -10.64 -8.91 6.28
CA SER A 125 -10.44 -7.83 7.25
C SER A 125 -10.50 -6.45 6.59
N LEU A 126 -9.89 -6.31 5.41
CA LEU A 126 -9.91 -5.08 4.62
C LEU A 126 -11.30 -4.76 4.10
N LEU A 127 -12.05 -5.75 3.59
CA LEU A 127 -13.45 -5.59 3.17
C LEU A 127 -14.33 -5.13 4.34
N THR A 128 -14.14 -5.73 5.52
CA THR A 128 -14.86 -5.34 6.75
C THR A 128 -14.47 -3.92 7.21
N ALA A 129 -13.29 -3.42 6.83
CA ALA A 129 -12.85 -2.06 7.15
C ALA A 129 -13.28 -1.05 6.08
N GLY A 130 -13.51 -1.54 4.87
CA GLY A 130 -13.78 -0.77 3.68
C GLY A 130 -15.24 -0.42 3.51
N GLY A 131 -15.51 0.37 2.46
CA GLY A 131 -16.86 0.78 2.10
C GLY A 131 -17.34 0.21 0.78
N THR A 132 -16.60 -0.72 0.19
CA THR A 132 -16.93 -1.36 -1.10
C THR A 132 -16.58 -2.84 -1.09
N ASP A 133 -17.02 -3.57 -2.11
CA ASP A 133 -16.71 -5.00 -2.29
C ASP A 133 -15.30 -5.25 -2.83
N THR A 134 -14.44 -4.24 -2.84
CA THR A 134 -13.03 -4.35 -3.22
C THR A 134 -12.15 -4.27 -1.97
N PRO A 135 -11.26 -5.25 -1.69
CA PRO A 135 -10.42 -5.22 -0.50
C PRO A 135 -9.43 -4.03 -0.48
N LEU A 136 -8.81 -3.75 -1.62
CA LEU A 136 -7.77 -2.72 -1.74
C LEU A 136 -7.88 -2.02 -3.10
N VAL A 137 -7.92 -0.69 -3.10
CA VAL A 137 -7.83 0.13 -4.31
C VAL A 137 -6.38 0.61 -4.49
N VAL A 138 -5.88 0.57 -5.71
CA VAL A 138 -4.51 1.01 -6.02
C VAL A 138 -4.57 2.08 -7.10
N ALA A 139 -3.89 3.21 -6.87
CA ALA A 139 -3.82 4.30 -7.83
C ALA A 139 -2.36 4.74 -8.06
N GLY A 140 -1.97 4.85 -9.32
CA GLY A 140 -0.73 5.50 -9.74
C GLY A 140 -1.01 6.96 -10.11
N LEU A 141 -0.47 7.90 -9.34
CA LEU A 141 -0.70 9.34 -9.49
C LEU A 141 0.57 10.03 -10.01
N ARG A 142 0.74 10.04 -11.33
CA ARG A 142 1.79 10.83 -12.02
C ARG A 142 1.29 11.48 -13.30
N GLY A 143 2.01 12.50 -13.77
CA GLY A 143 1.73 13.12 -15.06
C GLY A 143 1.88 12.12 -16.22
N GLY A 144 0.99 12.22 -17.22
CA GLY A 144 1.02 11.40 -18.43
C GLY A 144 0.35 10.02 -18.32
N ILE A 145 -0.32 9.69 -17.22
CA ILE A 145 -1.17 8.49 -17.07
C ILE A 145 -2.65 8.88 -17.06
N LEU A 146 -3.51 7.99 -17.58
CA LEU A 146 -4.96 8.13 -17.46
C LEU A 146 -5.38 8.19 -15.98
N HIS A 147 -6.15 9.21 -15.62
CA HIS A 147 -6.56 9.45 -14.23
C HIS A 147 -7.34 8.29 -13.63
N ASP A 148 -6.82 7.72 -12.55
CA ASP A 148 -7.56 6.83 -11.66
C ASP A 148 -8.02 7.61 -10.42
N ASP A 149 -9.30 7.99 -10.42
CA ASP A 149 -9.95 8.67 -9.30
C ASP A 149 -10.63 7.66 -8.35
N ALA A 150 -10.49 6.34 -8.56
CA ALA A 150 -11.19 5.35 -7.74
C ALA A 150 -10.85 5.46 -6.25
N TRP A 151 -9.58 5.80 -5.93
CA TRP A 151 -9.10 5.95 -4.56
C TRP A 151 -9.80 7.08 -3.78
N CYS A 152 -10.35 8.09 -4.45
CA CYS A 152 -10.99 9.24 -3.80
C CYS A 152 -12.53 9.20 -3.83
N ARG A 153 -13.14 8.18 -4.45
CA ARG A 153 -14.60 8.06 -4.54
C ARG A 153 -15.26 7.68 -3.23
N HIS A 154 -14.59 6.86 -2.42
CA HIS A 154 -15.15 6.34 -1.17
C HIS A 154 -14.18 6.56 0.00
N PRO A 155 -14.46 7.48 0.95
CA PRO A 155 -13.53 7.83 2.03
C PRO A 155 -13.16 6.68 2.98
N ALA A 156 -14.04 5.67 3.08
CA ALA A 156 -13.84 4.47 3.88
C ALA A 156 -13.03 3.37 3.16
N GLN A 157 -12.77 3.50 1.85
CA GLN A 157 -12.07 2.46 1.09
C GLN A 157 -10.57 2.45 1.40
N PRO A 158 -9.97 1.31 1.77
CA PRO A 158 -8.52 1.16 1.87
C PRO A 158 -7.87 1.37 0.51
N ALA A 159 -6.81 2.18 0.49
CA ALA A 159 -6.14 2.51 -0.77
C ALA A 159 -4.63 2.67 -0.64
N VAL A 160 -3.91 2.29 -1.69
CA VAL A 160 -2.50 2.61 -1.90
C VAL A 160 -2.37 3.52 -3.11
N CYS A 161 -1.80 4.69 -2.89
CA CYS A 161 -1.55 5.70 -3.89
C CYS A 161 -0.04 5.85 -4.08
N CYS A 162 0.49 5.35 -5.17
CA CYS A 162 1.89 5.58 -5.55
C CYS A 162 1.95 6.89 -6.33
N THR A 163 2.79 7.84 -5.90
CA THR A 163 2.69 9.22 -6.40
C THR A 163 4.04 9.94 -6.38
N THR A 164 4.09 11.13 -6.98
CA THR A 164 5.23 12.04 -6.87
C THR A 164 4.99 13.10 -5.81
N VAL A 165 6.07 13.71 -5.31
CA VAL A 165 6.00 14.81 -4.33
C VAL A 165 5.08 15.93 -4.82
N ASP A 166 5.18 16.33 -6.09
CA ASP A 166 4.33 17.35 -6.70
C ASP A 166 2.84 17.00 -6.71
N GLN A 167 2.52 15.72 -6.99
CA GLN A 167 1.13 15.26 -7.08
C GLN A 167 0.47 15.19 -5.70
N LEU A 168 1.22 14.77 -4.68
CA LEU A 168 0.75 14.78 -3.30
C LEU A 168 0.66 16.22 -2.75
N GLY A 169 1.75 16.99 -2.88
CA GLY A 169 1.87 18.34 -2.37
C GLY A 169 0.84 19.29 -2.96
N SER A 170 0.60 19.24 -4.27
CA SER A 170 -0.45 20.06 -4.90
C SER A 170 -1.84 19.76 -4.35
N ARG A 171 -2.14 18.49 -3.99
CA ARG A 171 -3.41 18.12 -3.35
C ARG A 171 -3.51 18.63 -1.92
N MET A 172 -2.43 18.58 -1.15
CA MET A 172 -2.37 19.16 0.19
C MET A 172 -2.62 20.67 0.18
N LEU A 173 -2.13 21.37 -0.86
CA LEU A 173 -2.28 22.81 -1.05
C LEU A 173 -3.61 23.22 -1.72
N PHE A 174 -4.60 22.33 -1.80
CA PHE A 174 -5.90 22.59 -2.44
C PHE A 174 -5.77 23.02 -3.92
N ARG A 175 -4.77 22.48 -4.62
CA ARG A 175 -4.41 22.85 -6.00
C ARG A 175 -4.01 21.62 -6.83
N GLY A 176 -4.67 20.47 -6.61
CA GLY A 176 -4.25 19.19 -7.20
C GLY A 176 -4.06 19.25 -8.71
N TYR A 177 -2.81 19.10 -9.19
CA TYR A 177 -2.42 19.35 -10.59
C TYR A 177 -3.16 18.52 -11.63
N THR A 178 -3.57 17.31 -11.25
CA THR A 178 -4.27 16.35 -12.13
C THR A 178 -5.72 16.14 -11.74
N VAL A 179 -6.26 16.97 -10.84
CA VAL A 179 -7.66 16.90 -10.42
C VAL A 179 -8.53 17.64 -11.43
N ARG A 180 -9.49 16.95 -12.05
CA ARG A 180 -10.31 17.48 -13.15
C ARG A 180 -11.12 18.73 -12.80
N SER A 181 -11.56 18.85 -11.56
CA SER A 181 -12.41 19.96 -11.11
C SER A 181 -11.85 20.61 -9.85
N PRO A 182 -11.71 21.95 -9.81
CA PRO A 182 -11.39 22.68 -8.59
C PRO A 182 -12.34 22.38 -7.42
N ARG A 183 -13.59 21.98 -7.71
CA ARG A 183 -14.59 21.60 -6.69
C ARG A 183 -14.19 20.35 -5.91
N SER A 184 -13.35 19.49 -6.48
CA SER A 184 -12.85 18.29 -5.81
C SER A 184 -11.58 18.54 -4.99
N TRP A 185 -10.93 19.70 -5.12
CA TRP A 185 -9.68 19.98 -4.39
C TRP A 185 -9.81 19.84 -2.87
N PRO A 186 -10.87 20.33 -2.20
CA PRO A 186 -11.03 20.12 -0.77
C PRO A 186 -11.18 18.65 -0.38
N ILE A 187 -11.81 17.83 -1.24
CA ILE A 187 -11.98 16.39 -1.01
C ILE A 187 -10.61 15.70 -1.06
N HIS A 188 -9.81 15.97 -2.10
CA HIS A 188 -8.47 15.41 -2.21
C HIS A 188 -7.56 15.89 -1.05
N ALA A 189 -7.62 17.16 -0.67
CA ALA A 189 -6.85 17.69 0.46
C ALA A 189 -7.22 16.98 1.77
N GLY A 190 -8.53 16.83 2.05
CA GLY A 190 -9.02 16.12 3.21
C GLY A 190 -8.59 14.65 3.25
N LEU A 191 -8.68 13.95 2.11
CA LEU A 191 -8.26 12.55 1.99
C LEU A 191 -6.73 12.36 2.02
N VAL A 192 -5.93 13.34 1.61
CA VAL A 192 -4.48 13.24 1.72
C VAL A 192 -4.00 13.54 3.15
N ALA A 193 -4.71 14.40 3.88
CA ALA A 193 -4.28 14.89 5.19
C ALA A 193 -4.83 14.11 6.41
N ASN A 194 -5.85 13.26 6.24
CA ASN A 194 -6.50 12.57 7.36
C ASN A 194 -6.42 11.06 7.17
N ASP A 195 -6.17 10.26 8.21
CA ASP A 195 -6.14 8.78 8.12
C ASP A 195 -5.26 8.28 6.96
N ALA A 196 -4.09 8.93 6.83
CA ALA A 196 -3.14 8.75 5.75
C ALA A 196 -1.74 8.49 6.30
N LEU A 197 -1.03 7.51 5.73
CA LEU A 197 0.39 7.29 5.93
C LEU A 197 1.12 7.79 4.69
N ILE A 198 2.12 8.64 4.87
CA ILE A 198 2.95 9.15 3.77
C ILE A 198 4.34 8.60 3.95
N VAL A 199 4.78 7.82 2.97
CA VAL A 199 6.12 7.24 2.91
C VAL A 199 6.86 7.94 1.78
N VAL A 200 7.93 8.66 2.11
CA VAL A 200 8.76 9.35 1.13
C VAL A 200 10.00 8.51 0.87
N ASP A 201 10.06 7.89 -0.31
CA ASP A 201 11.23 7.17 -0.75
C ASP A 201 12.28 8.11 -1.34
N GLU A 202 13.54 7.74 -1.14
CA GLU A 202 14.72 8.56 -1.44
C GLU A 202 14.60 10.01 -0.93
N ALA A 203 14.08 10.20 0.28
CA ALA A 203 13.90 11.51 0.92
C ALA A 203 15.18 12.36 0.96
N HIS A 204 16.36 11.74 0.91
CA HIS A 204 17.64 12.44 0.83
C HIS A 204 17.87 13.18 -0.50
N CYS A 205 17.17 12.80 -1.57
CA CYS A 205 17.18 13.50 -2.86
C CYS A 205 16.33 14.78 -2.82
N SER A 206 15.42 14.91 -1.84
CA SER A 206 14.56 16.08 -1.69
C SER A 206 15.29 17.15 -0.88
N THR A 207 15.71 18.23 -1.54
CA THR A 207 16.23 19.42 -0.86
C THR A 207 15.06 20.38 -0.57
N PRO A 208 14.90 20.88 0.68
CA PRO A 208 13.92 21.92 0.95
C PRO A 208 14.28 23.18 0.16
N PHE A 209 13.28 23.77 -0.50
CA PHE A 209 13.39 25.02 -1.26
C PHE A 209 13.40 26.25 -0.35
#